data_AF-A0A2P5LJJ9-F1
#
_entry.id   AF-A0A2P5LJJ9-F1
#
_cell.length_a   1.000
_cell.length_b   1.000
_cell.length_c   1.000
_cell.angle_alpha   90.00
_cell.angle_beta   90.00
_cell.angle_gamma   90.00
#
_symmetry.space_group_name_H-M   'P 1'
#
loop_
_entity.id
_entity.type
_entity.pdbx_description
1 polymer ?
#
loop_
_entity_poly.entity_id
_entity_poly.type
_entity_poly.pdbx_seq_one_letter_code
_entity_poly.pdbx_strand_id
1 'polypeptide(L)'
;MFWLPAWIMAVLLRLSRQLALTVEASVILGIVGVVGFYWIEDEPSAIWQQLLSKMIPDDAAFESMHTVMASYSHYMTGSFAAGIVFILLFGLFLARWWQALLYNPGGFKREYLSLKTSRMMASVTLVIFAVALLSKVPEVIWNVLIVFFVLYAFIGTAVLHCLSAASKNSKVWIGILYIILLVIPHAMFFAVAMGVLDPWLNLRNKISNSTDA
;
A
#
# COMPACT_ATOMS: atom_id res chain seq x y z
N MET A 1 -3.82 -21.22 -11.99
CA MET A 1 -3.06 -20.02 -12.44
C MET A 1 -3.18 -18.81 -11.49
N PHE A 2 -4.22 -18.69 -10.65
CA PHE A 2 -4.43 -17.54 -9.73
C PHE A 2 -3.28 -17.28 -8.73
N TRP A 3 -2.51 -18.30 -8.35
CA TRP A 3 -1.41 -18.20 -7.37
C TRP A 3 -0.05 -17.82 -7.96
N LEU A 4 0.06 -17.70 -9.30
CA LEU A 4 1.33 -17.47 -9.98
C LEU A 4 2.03 -16.18 -9.48
N PRO A 5 1.36 -15.03 -9.32
CA PRO A 5 2.00 -13.82 -8.78
C PRO A 5 2.57 -14.03 -7.37
N ALA A 6 1.80 -14.68 -6.49
CA ALA A 6 2.23 -14.96 -5.12
C ALA A 6 3.44 -15.91 -5.09
N TRP A 7 3.46 -16.92 -5.95
CA TRP A 7 4.58 -17.84 -6.09
C TRP A 7 5.84 -17.12 -6.60
N ILE A 8 5.73 -16.27 -7.63
CA ILE A 8 6.83 -15.47 -8.15
C ILE A 8 7.41 -14.57 -7.06
N MET A 9 6.56 -13.87 -6.30
CA MET A 9 7.02 -12.98 -5.23
C MET A 9 7.64 -13.74 -4.06
N ALA A 10 7.15 -14.95 -3.73
CA ALA A 10 7.77 -15.81 -2.74
C ALA A 10 9.17 -16.29 -3.17
N VAL A 11 9.33 -16.67 -4.45
CA VAL A 11 10.63 -17.01 -5.03
C VAL A 11 11.57 -15.81 -5.02
N LEU A 12 11.08 -14.63 -5.42
CA LEU A 12 11.84 -13.39 -5.40
C LEU A 12 12.34 -13.04 -3.99
N LEU A 13 11.48 -13.17 -2.97
CA LEU A 13 11.86 -12.96 -1.57
C LEU A 13 12.94 -13.96 -1.13
N ARG A 14 12.79 -15.23 -1.51
CA ARG A 14 13.75 -16.29 -1.17
C ARG A 14 15.13 -16.04 -1.79
N LEU A 15 15.16 -15.61 -3.05
CA LEU A 15 16.40 -15.37 -3.80
C LEU A 15 17.07 -14.06 -3.40
N SER A 16 16.32 -12.97 -3.34
CA SER A 16 16.86 -11.64 -3.00
C SER A 16 17.21 -11.50 -1.52
N ARG A 17 16.49 -12.21 -0.64
CA ARG A 17 16.50 -12.00 0.82
C ARG A 17 16.23 -10.54 1.22
N GLN A 18 15.58 -9.77 0.34
CA GLN A 18 15.29 -8.36 0.51
C GLN A 18 13.78 -8.13 0.47
N LEU A 19 13.22 -7.84 1.64
CA LEU A 19 11.78 -7.60 1.78
C LEU A 19 11.36 -6.35 0.97
N ALA A 20 12.14 -5.27 1.04
CA ALA A 20 11.89 -4.04 0.30
C ALA A 20 11.75 -4.27 -1.21
N LEU A 21 12.69 -5.01 -1.80
CA LEU A 21 12.66 -5.33 -3.23
C LEU A 21 11.42 -6.13 -3.61
N THR A 22 11.00 -7.08 -2.76
CA THR A 22 9.79 -7.87 -3.02
C THR A 22 8.52 -7.02 -2.95
N VAL A 23 8.46 -6.09 -2.00
CA VAL A 23 7.34 -5.14 -1.87
C VAL A 23 7.28 -4.21 -3.08
N GLU A 24 8.39 -3.60 -3.48
CA GLU A 24 8.47 -2.74 -4.65
C GLU A 24 8.10 -3.50 -5.93
N ALA A 25 8.60 -4.71 -6.13
CA ALA A 25 8.26 -5.54 -7.28
C ALA A 25 6.77 -5.90 -7.35
N SER A 26 6.14 -6.17 -6.20
CA SER A 26 4.71 -6.45 -6.12
C SER A 26 3.86 -5.23 -6.51
N VAL A 27 4.29 -4.05 -6.07
CA VAL A 27 3.63 -2.77 -6.41
C VAL A 27 3.81 -2.46 -7.89
N ILE A 28 5.02 -2.65 -8.44
CA ILE A 28 5.28 -2.50 -9.88
C ILE A 28 4.40 -3.45 -10.69
N LEU A 29 4.24 -4.70 -10.26
CA LEU A 29 3.34 -5.66 -10.91
C LEU A 29 1.89 -5.17 -10.92
N GLY A 30 1.41 -4.60 -9.81
CA GLY A 30 0.09 -3.97 -9.75
C GLY A 30 -0.05 -2.78 -10.71
N ILE A 31 0.96 -1.93 -10.78
CA ILE A 31 1.02 -0.78 -11.71
C ILE A 31 0.99 -1.26 -13.17
N VAL A 32 1.75 -2.30 -13.50
CA VAL A 32 1.73 -2.93 -14.84
C VAL A 32 0.34 -3.47 -15.15
N GLY A 33 -0.35 -4.07 -14.17
CA GLY A 33 -1.74 -4.50 -14.32
C GLY A 33 -2.70 -3.35 -14.62
N VAL A 34 -2.58 -2.23 -13.91
CA VAL A 34 -3.38 -1.01 -14.16
C VAL A 34 -3.10 -0.47 -15.55
N VAL A 35 -1.84 -0.20 -15.89
CA VAL A 35 -1.46 0.36 -17.19
C VAL A 35 -1.86 -0.58 -18.33
N GLY A 36 -1.68 -1.89 -18.16
CA GLY A 36 -2.11 -2.89 -19.13
C GLY A 36 -3.62 -2.90 -19.36
N PHE A 37 -4.43 -2.67 -18.31
CA PHE A 37 -5.89 -2.57 -18.46
C PHE A 37 -6.30 -1.33 -19.26
N TYR A 38 -5.74 -0.15 -18.94
CA TYR A 38 -5.96 1.09 -19.72
C TYR A 38 -5.34 1.04 -21.12
N TRP A 39 -4.47 0.06 -21.41
CA TRP A 39 -3.94 -0.16 -22.76
C TRP A 39 -4.89 -1.00 -23.62
N ILE A 40 -5.63 -1.92 -23.00
CA ILE A 40 -6.53 -2.86 -23.69
C ILE A 40 -7.94 -2.25 -23.82
N GLU A 41 -8.40 -1.60 -22.76
CA GLU A 41 -9.74 -1.03 -22.67
C GLU A 41 -9.68 0.49 -22.76
N ASP A 42 -10.46 1.07 -23.69
CA ASP A 42 -10.51 2.51 -23.92
C ASP A 42 -11.23 3.27 -22.79
N GLU A 43 -12.27 2.66 -22.20
CA GLU A 43 -13.04 3.24 -21.09
C GLU A 43 -13.19 2.27 -19.89
N PRO A 44 -12.10 2.01 -19.12
CA PRO A 44 -12.14 1.14 -17.94
C PRO A 44 -13.22 1.50 -16.92
N SER A 45 -13.46 2.81 -16.72
CA SER A 45 -14.46 3.33 -15.78
C SER A 45 -15.87 2.90 -16.15
N ALA A 46 -16.21 2.78 -17.43
CA ALA A 46 -17.53 2.31 -17.87
C ALA A 46 -17.78 0.84 -17.49
N ILE A 47 -16.77 -0.02 -17.61
CA ILE A 47 -16.84 -1.42 -17.19
C ILE A 47 -17.11 -1.49 -15.67
N TRP A 48 -16.36 -0.71 -14.89
CA TRP A 48 -16.55 -0.66 -13.44
C TRP A 48 -17.90 -0.08 -13.06
N GLN A 49 -18.36 0.99 -13.71
CA GLN A 49 -19.66 1.58 -13.46
C GLN A 49 -20.78 0.57 -13.70
N GLN A 50 -20.70 -0.21 -14.78
CA GLN A 50 -21.67 -1.27 -15.07
C GLN A 50 -21.66 -2.40 -14.03
N LEU A 51 -20.49 -2.74 -13.48
CA LEU A 51 -20.37 -3.75 -12.43
C LEU A 51 -20.92 -3.22 -11.09
N LEU A 52 -20.59 -1.98 -10.77
CA LEU A 52 -21.01 -1.31 -9.54
C LEU A 52 -22.53 -1.07 -9.51
N SER A 53 -23.13 -0.65 -10.63
CA SER A 53 -24.58 -0.40 -10.71
C SER A 53 -25.41 -1.66 -10.46
N LYS A 54 -24.89 -2.85 -10.80
CA LYS A 54 -25.53 -4.14 -10.50
C LYS A 54 -25.56 -4.47 -9.01
N MET A 55 -24.77 -3.80 -8.18
CA MET A 55 -24.73 -4.01 -6.72
C MET A 55 -25.77 -3.17 -5.98
N ILE A 56 -26.40 -2.19 -6.65
CA ILE A 56 -27.40 -1.29 -6.07
C ILE A 56 -28.76 -1.60 -6.69
N PRO A 57 -29.85 -1.64 -5.90
CA PRO A 57 -31.20 -1.70 -6.44
C PRO A 57 -31.52 -0.52 -7.36
N ASP A 58 -32.28 -0.77 -8.41
CA ASP A 58 -32.80 0.25 -9.31
C ASP A 58 -34.06 0.90 -8.70
N ASP A 59 -33.86 1.70 -7.66
CA ASP A 59 -34.90 2.37 -6.88
C ASP A 59 -34.48 3.82 -6.60
N ALA A 60 -35.43 4.75 -6.68
CA ALA A 60 -35.23 6.18 -6.46
C ALA A 60 -34.59 6.49 -5.09
N ALA A 61 -34.79 5.63 -4.09
CA ALA A 61 -34.16 5.73 -2.78
C ALA A 61 -32.63 5.64 -2.82
N PHE A 62 -32.04 5.06 -3.88
CA PHE A 62 -30.60 4.85 -4.02
C PHE A 62 -29.91 5.69 -5.12
N GLU A 63 -30.60 6.66 -5.72
CA GLU A 63 -30.06 7.55 -6.77
C GLU A 63 -28.75 8.26 -6.38
N SER A 64 -28.66 8.72 -5.13
CA SER A 64 -27.44 9.34 -4.60
C SER A 64 -26.26 8.36 -4.59
N MET A 65 -26.53 7.09 -4.32
CA MET A 65 -25.51 6.04 -4.27
C MET A 65 -25.05 5.64 -5.67
N HIS A 66 -25.94 5.64 -6.67
CA HIS A 66 -25.58 5.49 -8.09
C HIS A 66 -24.63 6.60 -8.55
N THR A 67 -24.89 7.85 -8.17
CA THR A 67 -24.02 9.00 -8.51
C THR A 67 -22.63 8.88 -7.89
N VAL A 68 -22.56 8.47 -6.62
CA VAL A 68 -21.29 8.23 -5.93
C VAL A 68 -20.53 7.07 -6.58
N MET A 69 -21.21 5.97 -6.92
CA MET A 69 -20.58 4.83 -7.60
C MET A 69 -20.08 5.17 -8.99
N ALA A 70 -20.82 5.97 -9.76
CA ALA A 70 -20.36 6.46 -11.06
C ALA A 70 -19.06 7.24 -10.91
N SER A 71 -18.99 8.14 -9.93
CA SER A 71 -17.78 8.90 -9.62
C SER A 71 -16.62 8.00 -9.15
N TYR A 72 -16.93 6.98 -8.36
CA TYR A 72 -15.94 6.04 -7.82
C TYR A 72 -15.39 5.07 -8.88
N SER A 73 -16.18 4.77 -9.92
CA SER A 73 -15.80 3.85 -11.01
C SER A 73 -14.48 4.26 -11.69
N HIS A 74 -14.19 5.56 -11.77
CA HIS A 74 -12.94 6.11 -12.29
C HIS A 74 -11.69 5.74 -11.49
N TYR A 75 -11.84 5.24 -10.27
CA TYR A 75 -10.73 4.83 -9.39
C TYR A 75 -10.73 3.32 -9.10
N MET A 76 -11.65 2.57 -9.70
CA MET A 76 -11.85 1.16 -9.40
C MET A 76 -10.72 0.28 -9.93
N THR A 77 -10.15 0.58 -11.09
CA THR A 77 -9.02 -0.20 -11.64
C THR A 77 -7.84 -0.21 -10.67
N GLY A 78 -7.46 0.97 -10.18
CA GLY A 78 -6.39 1.18 -9.22
C GLY A 78 -6.74 0.61 -7.86
N SER A 79 -7.97 0.80 -7.39
CA SER A 79 -8.45 0.24 -6.11
C SER A 79 -8.43 -1.29 -6.12
N PHE A 80 -8.86 -1.91 -7.22
CA PHE A 80 -8.87 -3.35 -7.39
C PHE A 80 -7.44 -3.91 -7.46
N ALA A 81 -6.56 -3.28 -8.26
CA ALA A 81 -5.14 -3.65 -8.32
C ALA A 81 -4.45 -3.48 -6.97
N ALA A 82 -4.69 -2.38 -6.27
CA ALA A 82 -4.18 -2.13 -4.92
C ALA A 82 -4.68 -3.19 -3.93
N GLY A 83 -5.94 -3.60 -4.01
CA GLY A 83 -6.50 -4.69 -3.21
C GLY A 83 -5.78 -6.03 -3.45
N ILE A 84 -5.52 -6.38 -4.71
CA ILE A 84 -4.75 -7.59 -5.06
C ILE A 84 -3.32 -7.50 -4.50
N VAL A 85 -2.62 -6.38 -4.72
CA VAL A 85 -1.26 -6.18 -4.20
C VAL A 85 -1.24 -6.25 -2.67
N PHE A 86 -2.22 -5.63 -2.01
CA PHE A 86 -2.35 -5.69 -0.55
C PHE A 86 -2.51 -7.13 -0.05
N ILE A 87 -3.44 -7.90 -0.63
CA ILE A 87 -3.67 -9.31 -0.24
C ILE A 87 -2.40 -10.14 -0.48
N LEU A 88 -1.73 -9.94 -1.61
CA LEU A 88 -0.48 -10.62 -1.95
C LEU A 88 0.62 -10.32 -0.92
N LEU A 89 0.83 -9.04 -0.59
CA LEU A 89 1.85 -8.62 0.37
C LEU A 89 1.51 -9.07 1.78
N PHE A 90 0.24 -8.99 2.17
CA PHE A 90 -0.23 -9.45 3.46
C PHE A 90 0.01 -10.96 3.63
N GLY A 91 -0.30 -11.76 2.62
CA GLY A 91 -0.02 -13.19 2.60
C GLY A 91 1.48 -13.50 2.67
N LEU A 92 2.31 -12.75 1.92
CA LEU A 92 3.77 -12.87 1.96
C LEU A 92 4.33 -12.56 3.36
N PHE A 93 3.86 -11.48 3.99
CA PHE A 93 4.29 -11.08 5.33
C PHE A 93 3.85 -12.09 6.39
N LEU A 94 2.63 -12.61 6.29
CA LEU A 94 2.14 -13.66 7.19
C LEU A 94 2.99 -14.94 7.07
N ALA A 95 3.26 -15.37 5.84
CA ALA A 95 4.11 -16.53 5.58
C ALA A 95 5.54 -16.32 6.11
N ARG A 96 6.13 -15.13 5.88
CA ARG A 96 7.46 -14.77 6.38
C ARG A 96 7.49 -14.70 7.91
N TRP A 97 6.42 -14.20 8.54
CA TRP A 97 6.27 -14.15 9.99
C TRP A 97 6.21 -15.55 10.59
N TRP A 98 5.37 -16.45 10.07
CA TRP A 98 5.32 -17.84 10.52
C TRP A 98 6.65 -18.57 10.32
N GLN A 99 7.33 -18.34 9.19
CA GLN A 99 8.66 -18.89 8.95
C GLN A 99 9.67 -18.38 9.98
N ALA A 100 9.63 -17.09 10.33
CA ALA A 100 10.50 -16.53 11.35
C ALA A 100 10.20 -17.10 12.74
N LEU A 101 8.94 -17.32 13.10
CA LEU A 101 8.60 -17.94 14.40
C LEU A 101 9.20 -19.34 14.56
N LEU A 102 9.24 -20.13 13.49
CA LEU A 102 9.74 -21.52 13.53
C LEU A 102 11.27 -21.61 13.41
N TYR A 103 11.88 -20.79 12.56
CA TYR A 103 13.28 -21.00 12.14
C TYR A 103 14.21 -19.83 12.45
N ASN A 104 13.70 -18.62 12.72
CA ASN A 104 14.51 -17.43 13.03
C ASN A 104 13.71 -16.44 13.89
N PRO A 105 13.49 -16.73 15.19
CA PRO A 105 12.62 -15.93 16.03
C PRO A 105 12.99 -14.44 16.00
N GLY A 106 11.99 -13.58 15.78
CA GLY A 106 12.18 -12.14 15.64
C GLY A 106 12.82 -11.66 14.32
N GLY A 107 13.13 -12.57 13.38
CA GLY A 107 13.66 -12.24 12.05
C GLY A 107 12.73 -11.31 11.26
N PHE A 108 11.44 -11.67 11.13
CA PHE A 108 10.46 -10.84 10.42
C PHE A 108 10.32 -9.44 11.02
N LYS A 109 10.33 -9.30 12.35
CA LYS A 109 10.28 -7.98 13.00
C LYS A 109 11.44 -7.10 12.53
N ARG A 110 12.66 -7.63 12.51
CA ARG A 110 13.85 -6.88 12.04
C ARG A 110 13.71 -6.49 10.57
N GLU A 111 13.27 -7.42 9.72
CA GLU A 111 13.08 -7.18 8.29
C GLU A 111 12.01 -6.11 8.03
N TYR A 112 10.82 -6.25 8.62
CA TYR A 112 9.71 -5.31 8.47
C TYR A 112 10.05 -3.92 8.99
N LEU A 113 10.67 -3.82 10.16
CA LEU A 113 11.10 -2.53 10.74
C LEU A 113 12.31 -1.91 10.01
N SER A 114 12.95 -2.65 9.09
CA SER A 114 13.97 -2.11 8.19
C SER A 114 13.42 -1.74 6.81
N LEU A 115 12.12 -1.96 6.57
CA LEU A 115 11.47 -1.71 5.29
C LEU A 115 11.54 -0.22 4.93
N LYS A 116 12.20 0.07 3.82
CA LYS A 116 12.42 1.41 3.28
C LYS A 116 12.38 1.34 1.75
N THR A 117 12.00 2.44 1.11
CA THR A 117 12.11 2.60 -0.33
C THR A 117 13.26 3.54 -0.68
N SER A 118 13.65 3.57 -1.94
CA SER A 118 14.66 4.50 -2.44
C SER A 118 14.14 5.94 -2.48
N ARG A 119 15.05 6.91 -2.31
CA ARG A 119 14.73 8.34 -2.51
C ARG A 119 14.22 8.61 -3.93
N MET A 120 14.74 7.89 -4.93
CA MET A 120 14.29 8.02 -6.32
C MET A 120 12.81 7.63 -6.47
N MET A 121 12.41 6.47 -5.93
CA MET A 121 11.01 6.02 -6.01
C MET A 121 10.07 7.02 -5.32
N ALA A 122 10.43 7.48 -4.12
CA ALA A 122 9.65 8.49 -3.41
C ALA A 122 9.58 9.83 -4.15
N SER A 123 10.68 10.29 -4.77
CA SER A 123 10.68 11.49 -5.62
C SER A 123 9.73 11.35 -6.80
N VAL A 124 9.79 10.21 -7.51
CA VAL A 124 8.93 9.95 -8.67
C VAL A 124 7.46 9.98 -8.27
N THR A 125 7.09 9.28 -7.19
CA THR A 125 5.70 9.30 -6.69
C THR A 125 5.25 10.71 -6.34
N LEU A 126 6.07 11.50 -5.62
CA LEU A 126 5.72 12.87 -5.25
C LEU A 126 5.56 13.79 -6.46
N VAL A 127 6.41 13.65 -7.48
CA VAL A 127 6.29 14.43 -8.72
C VAL A 127 5.02 14.05 -9.47
N ILE A 128 4.73 12.75 -9.62
CA ILE A 128 3.50 12.28 -10.27
C ILE A 128 2.27 12.83 -9.52
N PHE A 129 2.27 12.74 -8.19
CA PHE A 129 1.20 13.25 -7.34
C PHE A 129 1.02 14.76 -7.47
N ALA A 130 2.12 15.53 -7.44
CA ALA A 130 2.07 16.98 -7.58
C ALA A 130 1.55 17.40 -8.97
N VAL A 131 1.99 16.74 -10.04
CA VAL A 131 1.48 16.99 -11.40
C VAL A 131 -0.01 16.65 -11.50
N ALA A 132 -0.43 15.53 -10.92
CA ALA A 132 -1.84 15.13 -10.90
C ALA A 132 -2.73 16.14 -10.16
N LEU A 133 -2.24 16.75 -9.08
CA LEU A 133 -2.98 17.79 -8.34
C LEU A 133 -3.05 19.14 -9.08
N LEU A 134 -1.97 19.51 -9.78
CA LEU A 134 -1.82 20.85 -10.37
C LEU A 134 -2.28 20.91 -11.82
N SER A 135 -2.61 19.79 -12.46
CA SER A 135 -2.94 19.71 -13.88
C SER A 135 -3.97 18.64 -14.16
N LYS A 136 -4.68 18.76 -15.29
CA LYS A 136 -5.54 17.69 -15.78
C LYS A 136 -4.67 16.56 -16.31
N VAL A 137 -4.70 15.42 -15.64
CA VAL A 137 -3.97 14.20 -16.03
C VAL A 137 -4.94 13.09 -16.44
N PRO A 138 -4.51 12.15 -17.29
CA PRO A 138 -5.30 10.96 -17.59
C PRO A 138 -5.66 10.16 -16.33
N GLU A 139 -6.84 9.53 -16.34
CA GLU A 139 -7.39 8.77 -15.21
C GLU A 139 -6.44 7.66 -14.69
N VAL A 140 -5.69 7.02 -15.61
CA VAL A 140 -4.69 6.00 -15.28
C VAL A 140 -3.66 6.48 -14.24
N ILE A 141 -3.31 7.77 -14.23
CA ILE A 141 -2.33 8.34 -13.29
C ILE A 141 -2.85 8.26 -11.85
N TRP A 142 -4.11 8.59 -11.63
CA TRP A 142 -4.74 8.47 -10.31
C TRP A 142 -4.82 7.01 -9.86
N ASN A 143 -5.15 6.11 -10.78
CA ASN A 143 -5.22 4.68 -10.49
C ASN A 143 -3.84 4.08 -10.14
N VAL A 144 -2.77 4.55 -10.79
CA VAL A 144 -1.39 4.19 -10.44
C VAL A 144 -0.99 4.72 -9.05
N LEU A 145 -1.37 5.96 -8.71
CA LEU A 145 -1.13 6.53 -7.38
C LEU A 145 -1.83 5.75 -6.25
N ILE A 146 -3.01 5.19 -6.52
CA ILE A 146 -3.70 4.29 -5.56
C ILE A 146 -2.89 3.01 -5.31
N VAL A 147 -2.17 2.47 -6.29
CA VAL A 147 -1.29 1.31 -6.07
C VAL A 147 -0.05 1.70 -5.25
N PHE A 148 0.53 2.88 -5.51
CA PHE A 148 1.62 3.42 -4.69
C PHE A 148 1.20 3.64 -3.23
N PHE A 149 -0.06 3.98 -2.96
CA PHE A 149 -0.58 4.11 -1.60
C PHE A 149 -0.29 2.86 -0.76
N VAL A 150 -0.41 1.65 -1.34
CA VAL A 150 -0.14 0.38 -0.65
C VAL A 150 1.34 0.27 -0.25
N LEU A 151 2.26 0.65 -1.14
CA LEU A 151 3.71 0.67 -0.87
C LEU A 151 4.01 1.51 0.38
N TYR A 152 3.54 2.75 0.36
CA TYR A 152 3.84 3.72 1.41
C TYR A 152 3.05 3.46 2.69
N ALA A 153 1.88 2.80 2.62
CA ALA A 153 1.16 2.35 3.80
C ALA A 153 1.98 1.32 4.59
N PHE A 154 2.57 0.33 3.93
CA PHE A 154 3.43 -0.66 4.60
C PHE A 154 4.73 -0.05 5.13
N ILE A 155 5.40 0.80 4.35
CA ILE A 155 6.62 1.49 4.82
C ILE A 155 6.29 2.41 6.01
N GLY A 156 5.23 3.19 5.88
CA GLY A 156 4.76 4.13 6.89
C GLY A 156 4.38 3.48 8.20
N THR A 157 3.61 2.39 8.14
CA THR A 157 3.28 1.60 9.33
C THR A 157 4.53 0.96 9.94
N ALA A 158 5.54 0.56 9.16
CA ALA A 158 6.82 0.12 9.70
C ALA A 158 7.57 1.24 10.43
N VAL A 159 7.51 2.49 9.95
CA VAL A 159 8.09 3.66 10.62
C VAL A 159 7.35 3.95 11.93
N LEU A 160 6.02 4.00 11.89
CA LEU A 160 5.19 4.22 13.08
C LEU A 160 5.37 3.11 14.11
N HIS A 161 5.53 1.86 13.67
CA HIS A 161 5.84 0.75 14.57
C HIS A 161 7.21 0.94 15.24
N CYS A 162 8.24 1.39 14.51
CA CYS A 162 9.53 1.76 15.12
C CYS A 162 9.37 2.85 16.19
N LEU A 163 8.58 3.90 15.90
CA LEU A 163 8.30 4.97 16.85
C LEU A 163 7.60 4.45 18.11
N SER A 164 6.56 3.64 17.96
CA SER A 164 5.85 3.03 19.08
C SER A 164 6.75 2.07 19.88
N ALA A 165 7.65 1.36 19.20
CA ALA A 165 8.57 0.41 19.84
C ALA A 165 9.65 1.09 20.70
N ALA A 166 9.97 2.36 20.46
CA ALA A 166 10.92 3.13 21.26
C ALA A 166 10.31 3.64 22.59
N SER A 167 9.00 3.56 22.77
CA SER A 167 8.35 3.98 24.02
C SER A 167 8.53 2.96 25.15
N LYS A 168 8.60 3.43 26.41
CA LYS A 168 8.61 2.58 27.62
C LYS A 168 7.46 1.57 27.65
N ASN A 169 6.29 1.95 27.13
CA ASN A 169 5.09 1.10 27.04
C ASN A 169 4.85 0.57 25.62
N SER A 170 5.90 0.13 24.94
CA SER A 170 5.88 -0.25 23.52
C SER A 170 4.71 -1.15 23.11
N LYS A 171 4.39 -2.19 23.88
CA LYS A 171 3.29 -3.11 23.59
C LYS A 171 1.93 -2.41 23.51
N VAL A 172 1.67 -1.45 24.41
CA VAL A 172 0.42 -0.69 24.46
C VAL A 172 0.34 0.25 23.26
N TRP A 173 1.41 0.99 22.97
CA TRP A 173 1.45 1.92 21.86
C TRP A 173 1.32 1.25 20.49
N ILE A 174 1.91 0.06 20.33
CA ILE A 174 1.73 -0.74 19.11
C ILE A 174 0.26 -1.18 18.98
N GLY A 175 -0.38 -1.60 20.07
CA GLY A 175 -1.81 -1.93 20.07
C GLY A 175 -2.68 -0.73 19.66
N ILE A 176 -2.44 0.43 20.27
CA ILE A 176 -3.15 1.68 19.94
C ILE A 176 -2.95 2.07 18.47
N LEU A 177 -1.72 1.98 17.94
CA LEU A 177 -1.41 2.29 16.55
C LEU A 177 -2.31 1.49 15.59
N TYR A 178 -2.38 0.16 15.76
CA TYR A 178 -3.17 -0.69 14.87
C TYR A 178 -4.68 -0.53 15.09
N ILE A 179 -5.14 -0.28 16.32
CA ILE A 179 -6.55 0.05 16.58
C ILE A 179 -6.94 1.35 15.88
N ILE A 180 -6.11 2.40 15.95
CA ILE A 180 -6.37 3.67 15.26
C ILE A 180 -6.43 3.47 13.75
N LEU A 181 -5.47 2.74 13.17
CA LEU A 181 -5.45 2.47 11.73
C LEU A 181 -6.68 1.67 11.25
N LEU A 182 -7.23 0.81 12.11
CA LEU A 182 -8.42 0.01 11.81
C LEU A 182 -9.73 0.81 11.96
N VAL A 183 -9.88 1.54 13.07
CA VAL A 183 -11.11 2.26 13.42
C VAL A 183 -11.22 3.58 12.66
N ILE A 184 -10.09 4.20 12.35
CA ILE A 184 -10.00 5.48 11.63
C ILE A 184 -9.22 5.23 10.33
N PRO A 185 -9.86 4.75 9.25
CA PRO A 185 -9.17 4.42 8.00
C PRO A 185 -8.38 5.60 7.41
N HIS A 186 -8.86 6.83 7.63
CA HIS A 186 -8.19 8.07 7.24
C HIS A 186 -6.81 8.26 7.91
N ALA A 187 -6.55 7.63 9.07
CA ALA A 187 -5.23 7.64 9.69
C ALA A 187 -4.17 6.95 8.81
N MET A 188 -4.58 6.14 7.84
CA MET A 188 -3.67 5.55 6.87
C MET A 188 -2.97 6.59 5.99
N PHE A 189 -3.60 7.74 5.70
CA PHE A 189 -2.94 8.84 4.98
C PHE A 189 -1.73 9.38 5.76
N PHE A 190 -1.83 9.42 7.09
CA PHE A 190 -0.69 9.81 7.94
C PHE A 190 0.44 8.76 7.86
N ALA A 191 0.09 7.47 7.90
CA ALA A 191 1.08 6.41 7.70
C ALA A 191 1.77 6.55 6.33
N VAL A 192 0.99 6.73 5.25
CA VAL A 192 1.52 6.95 3.90
C VAL A 192 2.45 8.16 3.85
N ALA A 193 2.09 9.29 4.44
CA ALA A 193 2.96 10.47 4.50
C ALA A 193 4.29 10.15 5.19
N MET A 194 4.26 9.45 6.33
CA MET A 194 5.47 9.00 7.02
C MET A 194 6.32 8.07 6.14
N GLY A 195 5.68 7.16 5.41
CA GLY A 195 6.35 6.23 4.50
C GLY A 195 7.01 6.92 3.30
N VAL A 196 6.35 7.93 2.72
CA VAL A 196 6.88 8.72 1.61
C VAL A 196 8.07 9.56 2.09
N LEU A 197 8.00 10.17 3.27
CA LEU A 197 9.04 11.09 3.76
C LEU A 197 10.26 10.38 4.39
N ASP A 198 10.13 9.13 4.83
CA ASP A 198 11.20 8.37 5.49
C ASP A 198 12.56 8.39 4.75
N PRO A 199 12.62 8.24 3.40
CA PRO A 199 13.89 8.22 2.66
C PRO A 199 14.74 9.50 2.79
N TRP A 200 14.14 10.64 3.13
CA TRP A 200 14.87 11.91 3.35
C TRP A 200 15.05 12.24 4.82
N LEU A 201 14.03 12.00 5.64
CA LEU A 201 14.05 12.41 7.04
C LEU A 201 14.81 11.42 7.92
N ASN A 202 15.05 10.20 7.43
CA ASN A 202 15.71 9.13 8.15
C ASN A 202 15.12 8.96 9.56
N LEU A 203 13.78 8.83 9.60
CA LEU A 203 12.99 8.96 10.82
C LEU A 203 13.41 7.92 11.86
N ARG A 204 13.74 6.72 11.39
CA ARG A 204 14.15 5.58 12.22
C ARG A 204 15.43 5.84 13.03
N ASN A 205 16.44 6.49 12.43
CA ASN A 205 17.69 6.81 13.12
C ASN A 205 17.52 7.94 14.15
N LYS A 206 16.61 8.88 13.88
CA LYS A 206 16.30 9.94 14.86
C LYS A 206 15.61 9.36 16.09
N ILE A 207 14.70 8.42 15.87
CA ILE A 207 13.99 7.73 16.95
C ILE A 207 14.97 6.98 17.87
N SER A 208 15.90 6.19 17.32
CA SER A 208 16.89 5.47 18.15
C SER A 208 17.73 6.41 19.01
N ASN A 209 18.27 7.48 18.41
CA ASN A 209 19.14 8.42 19.12
C ASN A 209 18.42 9.20 20.23
N SER A 210 17.11 9.43 20.11
CA SER A 210 16.31 10.07 21.18
C SER A 210 15.93 9.13 22.32
N THR A 211 16.12 7.82 22.16
CA THR A 211 15.83 6.83 23.21
C THR A 211 17.05 6.54 24.08
N ASP A 212 18.25 6.79 23.53
CA ASP A 212 19.55 6.57 24.19
C ASP A 212 20.07 7.80 24.96
N ALA A 213 19.35 8.93 24.90
CA ALA A 213 19.65 10.19 25.58
C ALA A 213 18.73 10.41 26.80
#